data_AF-K1TPY8-F1
#
_entry.id   AF-K1TPY8-F1
#
_cell.length_a   1.000
_cell.length_b   1.000
_cell.length_c   1.000
_cell.angle_alpha   90.00
_cell.angle_beta   90.00
_cell.angle_gamma   90.00
#
_symmetry.space_group_name_H-M   'P 1'
#
loop_
_entity.id
_entity.type
_entity.pdbx_description
1 polymer ?
#
loop_
_entity_poly.entity_id
_entity_poly.type
_entity_poly.pdbx_seq_one_letter_code
_entity_poly.pdbx_strand_id
1 'polypeptide(L)'
;WELIQEVEKLGGMAKAIETGIPKMRIEEAAARTQARIDSGSQTIVGVNKYRLEKEAPIDILEIDNTAVRQEQIENLKRLKEGRNQAEVDKALEAITECVKTGKGNLLELAVEAARVRATLGEISYACEKIVGRYKAVIRTISGVYSSESKNDSDFHRACELAEKFAKKEGRQPRIMVAKMGQDGHDRGAKVVATGYADCGFDVDMGPLFQTPAEAAREAVENDVHVVGVSSLAAGHK
;
A
#
# COMPACT_ATOMS: atom_id res chain seq x y z
N TRP A 1 -9.61 -27.92 -0.67
CA TRP A 1 -10.15 -28.16 -2.02
C TRP A 1 -11.32 -27.22 -2.35
N GLU A 2 -12.24 -26.97 -1.41
CA GLU A 2 -13.39 -26.08 -1.62
C GLU A 2 -13.04 -24.68 -2.16
N LEU A 3 -12.04 -24.00 -1.57
CA LEU A 3 -11.59 -22.68 -2.04
C LEU A 3 -11.07 -22.70 -3.49
N ILE A 4 -10.42 -23.80 -3.89
CA ILE A 4 -9.95 -23.98 -5.27
C ILE A 4 -11.17 -24.12 -6.19
N GLN A 5 -12.15 -24.93 -5.82
CA GLN A 5 -13.38 -25.09 -6.61
C GLN A 5 -14.17 -23.78 -6.74
N GLU A 6 -14.19 -22.94 -5.70
CA GLU A 6 -14.79 -21.61 -5.77
C GLU A 6 -14.07 -20.72 -6.79
N VAL A 7 -12.73 -20.68 -6.76
CA VAL A 7 -11.92 -19.92 -7.72
C VAL A 7 -12.13 -20.42 -9.16
N GLU A 8 -12.17 -21.74 -9.36
CA GLU A 8 -12.44 -22.31 -10.68
C GLU A 8 -13.84 -21.94 -11.19
N LYS A 9 -14.86 -21.92 -10.32
CA LYS A 9 -16.22 -21.45 -10.66
C LYS A 9 -16.28 -19.97 -11.03
N LEU A 10 -15.40 -19.14 -10.46
CA LEU A 10 -15.24 -17.73 -10.82
C LEU A 10 -14.48 -17.52 -12.14
N GLY A 11 -14.02 -18.61 -12.77
CA GLY A 11 -13.27 -18.59 -14.03
C GLY A 11 -11.76 -18.40 -13.84
N GLY A 12 -11.23 -18.88 -12.72
CA GLY A 12 -9.80 -18.90 -12.40
C GLY A 12 -9.34 -17.70 -11.56
N MET A 13 -8.09 -17.76 -11.09
CA MET A 13 -7.57 -16.82 -10.10
C MET A 13 -7.47 -15.38 -10.62
N ALA A 14 -7.18 -15.17 -11.90
CA ALA A 14 -7.11 -13.83 -12.49
C ALA A 14 -8.44 -13.07 -12.35
N LYS A 15 -9.56 -13.72 -12.73
CA LYS A 15 -10.90 -13.16 -12.55
C LYS A 15 -11.25 -12.98 -11.08
N ALA A 16 -10.90 -13.96 -10.23
CA ALA A 16 -11.13 -13.84 -8.80
C ALA A 16 -10.40 -12.61 -8.19
N ILE A 17 -9.17 -12.32 -8.61
CA ILE A 17 -8.42 -11.13 -8.17
C ILE A 17 -9.13 -9.84 -8.58
N GLU A 18 -9.64 -9.76 -9.81
CA GLU A 18 -10.39 -8.59 -10.31
C GLU A 18 -11.67 -8.33 -9.48
N THR A 19 -12.32 -9.39 -8.98
CA THR A 19 -13.47 -9.23 -8.06
C THR A 19 -13.08 -8.68 -6.68
N GLY A 20 -11.80 -8.72 -6.30
CA GLY A 20 -11.28 -8.29 -5.00
C GLY A 20 -11.52 -9.28 -3.84
N ILE A 21 -12.22 -10.40 -4.07
CA ILE A 21 -12.56 -11.39 -3.02
C ILE A 21 -11.31 -11.96 -2.33
N PRO A 22 -10.25 -12.38 -3.04
CA PRO A 22 -9.07 -12.95 -2.38
C PRO A 22 -8.41 -11.97 -1.42
N LYS A 23 -8.26 -10.70 -1.83
CA LYS A 23 -7.67 -9.65 -1.01
C LYS A 23 -8.52 -9.36 0.23
N MET A 24 -9.85 -9.26 0.06
CA MET A 24 -10.78 -9.06 1.16
C MET A 24 -10.66 -10.17 2.22
N ARG A 25 -10.66 -11.45 1.83
CA ARG A 25 -10.53 -12.58 2.79
C ARG A 25 -9.21 -12.59 3.55
N ILE A 26 -8.11 -12.22 2.88
CA ILE A 26 -6.81 -12.07 3.53
C ILE A 26 -6.85 -10.94 4.56
N GLU A 27 -7.51 -9.83 4.24
CA GLU A 27 -7.69 -8.69 5.13
C GLU A 27 -8.58 -9.04 6.34
N GLU A 28 -9.64 -9.83 6.13
CA GLU A 28 -10.46 -10.35 7.23
C GLU A 28 -9.64 -11.20 8.19
N ALA A 29 -8.84 -12.14 7.66
CA ALA A 29 -7.95 -12.96 8.47
C ALA A 29 -6.92 -12.12 9.23
N ALA A 30 -6.39 -11.06 8.61
CA ALA A 30 -5.48 -10.12 9.24
C ALA A 30 -6.15 -9.34 10.39
N ALA A 31 -7.37 -8.85 10.19
CA ALA A 31 -8.15 -8.14 11.22
C ALA A 31 -8.48 -9.04 12.42
N ARG A 32 -8.96 -10.28 12.17
CA ARG A 32 -9.21 -11.26 13.25
C ARG A 32 -7.95 -11.60 14.02
N THR A 33 -6.83 -11.76 13.31
CA THR A 33 -5.54 -12.06 13.94
C THR A 33 -5.08 -10.89 14.82
N GLN A 34 -5.23 -9.66 14.34
CA GLN A 34 -4.88 -8.48 15.12
C GLN A 34 -5.74 -8.38 16.39
N ALA A 35 -7.06 -8.53 16.27
CA ALA A 35 -7.98 -8.53 17.42
C ALA A 35 -7.62 -9.59 18.47
N ARG A 36 -7.24 -10.80 18.03
CA ARG A 36 -6.77 -11.85 18.96
C ARG A 36 -5.45 -11.48 19.65
N ILE A 37 -4.53 -10.82 18.96
CA ILE A 37 -3.27 -10.37 19.54
C ILE A 37 -3.52 -9.26 20.56
N ASP A 38 -4.33 -8.27 20.20
CA ASP A 38 -4.59 -7.08 21.02
C ASP A 38 -5.39 -7.45 22.28
N SER A 39 -6.40 -8.33 22.15
CA SER A 39 -7.16 -8.87 23.29
C SER A 39 -6.37 -9.83 24.19
N GLY A 40 -5.14 -10.21 23.81
CA GLY A 40 -4.32 -11.20 24.51
C GLY A 40 -4.74 -12.66 24.30
N SER A 41 -5.80 -12.93 23.54
CA SER A 41 -6.25 -14.29 23.17
C SER A 41 -5.16 -15.08 22.43
N GLN A 42 -4.36 -14.39 21.62
CA GLN A 42 -3.18 -14.91 20.96
C GLN A 42 -1.93 -14.28 21.57
N THR A 43 -1.12 -15.08 22.26
CA THR A 43 0.10 -14.60 22.91
C THR A 43 1.25 -14.43 21.92
N ILE A 44 1.93 -13.28 21.99
CA ILE A 44 3.23 -13.03 21.38
C ILE A 44 4.20 -12.65 22.52
N VAL A 45 5.13 -13.55 22.82
CA VAL A 45 6.14 -13.37 23.87
C VAL A 45 6.99 -12.13 23.58
N GLY A 46 7.18 -11.28 24.58
CA GLY A 46 7.90 -10.01 24.46
C GLY A 46 7.06 -8.84 23.94
N VAL A 47 5.86 -9.10 23.39
CA VAL A 47 5.00 -8.05 22.82
C VAL A 47 3.78 -7.79 23.70
N ASN A 48 2.86 -8.75 23.84
CA ASN A 48 1.65 -8.60 24.65
C ASN A 48 1.72 -9.38 25.97
N LYS A 49 2.68 -10.30 26.11
CA LYS A 49 2.91 -11.08 27.34
C LYS A 49 4.39 -11.29 27.57
N TYR A 50 4.80 -11.35 28.84
CA TYR A 50 6.21 -11.51 29.24
C TYR A 50 7.12 -10.43 28.65
N ARG A 51 6.65 -9.17 28.68
CA ARG A 51 7.41 -8.02 28.19
C ARG A 51 8.57 -7.73 29.12
N LEU A 52 9.71 -7.35 28.56
CA LEU A 52 10.83 -6.83 29.32
C LEU A 52 10.50 -5.40 29.80
N GLU A 53 10.97 -5.03 30.99
CA GLU A 53 10.85 -3.65 31.47
C GLU A 53 11.67 -2.67 30.62
N LYS A 54 12.79 -3.16 30.07
CA LYS A 54 13.70 -2.41 29.21
C LYS A 54 14.18 -3.30 28.08
N GLU A 55 14.02 -2.82 26.85
CA GLU A 55 14.59 -3.43 25.66
C GLU A 55 16.05 -2.98 25.48
N ALA A 56 16.90 -3.87 24.99
CA ALA A 56 18.28 -3.51 24.63
C ALA A 56 18.28 -2.61 23.38
N PRO A 57 19.20 -1.64 23.27
CA PRO A 57 19.37 -0.90 22.03
C PRO A 57 19.78 -1.84 20.91
N ILE A 58 19.19 -1.66 19.74
CA ILE A 58 19.51 -2.42 18.52
C ILE A 58 20.09 -1.42 17.52
N ASP A 59 21.27 -1.75 17.00
CA ASP A 59 21.85 -1.01 15.89
C ASP A 59 21.08 -1.34 14.60
N ILE A 60 20.42 -0.33 14.05
CA ILE A 60 19.65 -0.45 12.82
C ILE A 60 20.48 0.14 11.68
N LEU A 61 20.53 -0.57 10.54
CA LEU A 61 21.16 -0.04 9.34
C LEU A 61 20.37 1.17 8.82
N GLU A 62 21.04 2.32 8.81
CA GLU A 62 20.52 3.54 8.21
C GLU A 62 21.15 3.74 6.83
N ILE A 63 20.28 3.92 5.83
CA ILE A 63 20.70 4.14 4.44
C ILE A 63 20.58 5.63 4.16
N ASP A 64 21.70 6.27 3.80
CA ASP A 64 21.72 7.65 3.31
C ASP A 64 21.10 7.71 1.90
N ASN A 65 19.80 7.99 1.87
CA ASN A 65 19.05 8.14 0.62
C ASN A 65 19.48 9.36 -0.20
N THR A 66 20.11 10.36 0.41
CA THR A 66 20.53 11.59 -0.26
C THR A 66 21.77 11.32 -1.09
N ALA A 67 22.77 10.65 -0.51
CA ALA A 67 23.96 10.21 -1.22
C ALA A 67 23.61 9.27 -2.38
N VAL A 68 22.80 8.24 -2.12
CA VAL A 68 22.36 7.28 -3.16
C VAL A 68 21.60 7.99 -4.29
N ARG A 69 20.65 8.87 -3.96
CA ARG A 69 19.90 9.62 -4.97
C ARG A 69 20.82 10.47 -5.85
N GLN A 70 21.76 11.18 -5.24
CA GLN A 70 22.68 12.04 -5.97
C GLN A 70 23.56 11.22 -6.93
N GLU A 71 24.12 10.12 -6.46
CA GLU A 71 24.90 9.19 -7.28
C GLU A 71 24.08 8.65 -8.47
N GLN A 72 22.85 8.21 -8.23
CA GLN A 72 21.98 7.69 -9.30
C GLN A 72 21.61 8.76 -10.32
N ILE A 73 21.39 10.02 -9.90
CA ILE A 73 21.13 11.13 -10.83
C ILE A 73 22.37 11.38 -11.72
N GLU A 74 23.56 11.37 -11.15
CA GLU A 74 24.81 11.56 -11.91
C GLU A 74 25.09 10.41 -12.88
N ASN A 75 24.83 9.17 -12.46
CA ASN A 75 24.92 8.00 -13.32
C ASN A 75 23.92 8.09 -14.47
N LEU A 76 22.69 8.53 -14.21
CA LEU A 76 21.66 8.72 -15.23
C LEU A 76 22.06 9.80 -16.24
N LYS A 77 22.65 10.91 -15.79
CA LYS A 77 23.16 11.97 -16.67
C LYS A 77 24.24 11.45 -17.60
N ARG A 78 25.27 10.79 -17.05
CA ARG A 78 26.35 10.16 -17.85
C ARG A 78 25.82 9.14 -18.84
N LEU A 79 24.88 8.29 -18.43
CA LEU A 79 24.24 7.30 -19.29
C LEU A 79 23.55 7.98 -20.48
N LYS A 80 22.80 9.05 -20.23
CA LYS A 80 22.02 9.76 -21.26
C LYS A 80 22.89 10.61 -22.19
N GLU A 81 23.99 11.18 -21.70
CA GLU A 81 24.95 11.93 -22.51
C GLU A 81 25.76 11.04 -23.44
N GLY A 82 26.11 9.82 -23.01
CA GLY A 82 26.97 8.91 -23.76
C GLY A 82 26.27 7.93 -24.71
N ARG A 83 24.93 7.93 -24.77
CA ARG A 83 24.16 6.95 -25.57
C ARG A 83 23.77 7.48 -26.95
N ASN A 84 23.54 6.57 -27.88
CA ASN A 84 22.94 6.91 -29.17
C ASN A 84 21.43 7.10 -29.00
N GLN A 85 20.97 8.36 -28.98
CA GLN A 85 19.56 8.67 -28.73
C GLN A 85 18.63 8.12 -29.83
N ALA A 86 19.06 8.11 -31.09
CA ALA A 86 18.25 7.59 -32.19
C ALA A 86 18.01 6.08 -32.09
N GLU A 87 19.01 5.32 -31.62
CA GLU A 87 18.86 3.88 -31.39
C GLU A 87 17.93 3.59 -30.20
N VAL A 88 18.02 4.39 -29.13
CA VAL A 88 17.12 4.30 -27.98
C VAL A 88 15.68 4.57 -28.41
N ASP A 89 15.44 5.66 -29.13
CA ASP A 89 14.10 6.03 -29.56
C ASP A 89 13.47 4.94 -30.44
N LYS A 90 14.25 4.39 -31.38
CA LYS A 90 13.82 3.27 -32.21
C LYS A 90 13.47 2.02 -31.40
N ALA A 91 14.29 1.68 -30.39
CA ALA A 91 14.05 0.52 -29.55
C ALA A 91 12.79 0.70 -28.68
N LEU A 92 12.59 1.88 -28.11
CA LEU A 92 11.40 2.20 -27.31
C LEU A 92 10.13 2.23 -28.16
N GLU A 93 10.19 2.73 -29.39
CA GLU A 93 9.06 2.70 -30.33
C GLU A 93 8.68 1.27 -30.71
N ALA A 94 9.67 0.39 -30.93
CA ALA A 94 9.41 -1.03 -31.17
C ALA A 94 8.68 -1.70 -29.99
N ILE A 95 9.03 -1.36 -28.75
CA ILE A 95 8.31 -1.82 -27.55
C ILE A 95 6.86 -1.32 -27.59
N THR A 96 6.64 -0.02 -27.80
CA THR A 96 5.28 0.55 -27.87
C THR A 96 4.44 -0.12 -28.95
N GLU A 97 5.00 -0.38 -30.15
CA GLU A 97 4.29 -1.05 -31.23
C GLU A 97 4.01 -2.54 -30.91
N CYS A 98 4.93 -3.23 -30.25
CA CYS A 98 4.71 -4.59 -29.77
C CYS A 98 3.55 -4.67 -28.77
N VAL A 99 3.49 -3.75 -27.81
CA VAL A 99 2.37 -3.67 -26.85
C VAL A 99 1.05 -3.36 -27.56
N LYS A 100 1.07 -2.47 -28.55
CA LYS A 100 -0.12 -2.09 -29.33
C LYS A 100 -0.66 -3.22 -30.22
N THR A 101 0.22 -3.98 -30.85
CA THR A 101 -0.16 -4.99 -31.85
C THR A 101 -0.24 -6.42 -31.30
N GLY A 102 0.41 -6.68 -30.17
CA GLY A 102 0.61 -8.03 -29.63
C GLY A 102 1.56 -8.89 -30.47
N LYS A 103 2.27 -8.32 -31.45
CA LYS A 103 3.23 -9.04 -32.31
C LYS A 103 4.65 -8.87 -31.79
N GLY A 104 5.38 -9.99 -31.71
CA GLY A 104 6.76 -10.01 -31.19
C GLY A 104 6.83 -10.41 -29.71
N ASN A 105 8.03 -10.33 -29.14
CA ASN A 105 8.27 -10.66 -27.74
C ASN A 105 8.76 -9.43 -26.96
N LEU A 106 8.01 -9.03 -25.93
CA LEU A 106 8.35 -7.83 -25.15
C LEU A 106 9.67 -7.95 -24.40
N LEU A 107 10.04 -9.15 -23.93
CA LEU A 107 11.30 -9.35 -23.21
C LEU A 107 12.48 -9.18 -24.17
N GLU A 108 12.39 -9.74 -25.37
CA GLU A 108 13.40 -9.57 -26.42
C GLU A 108 13.63 -8.08 -26.74
N LEU A 109 12.54 -7.34 -26.97
CA LEU A 109 12.63 -5.90 -27.25
C LEU A 109 13.15 -5.09 -26.06
N ALA A 110 12.82 -5.47 -24.83
CA ALA A 110 13.34 -4.84 -23.62
C ALA A 110 14.86 -5.09 -23.46
N VAL A 111 15.34 -6.29 -23.81
CA VAL A 111 16.79 -6.60 -23.83
C VAL A 111 17.50 -5.72 -24.85
N GLU A 112 16.94 -5.54 -26.05
CA GLU A 112 17.51 -4.67 -27.07
C GLU A 112 17.50 -3.20 -26.64
N ALA A 113 16.42 -2.71 -26.03
CA ALA A 113 16.36 -1.36 -25.46
C ALA A 113 17.43 -1.15 -24.36
N ALA A 114 17.60 -2.13 -23.46
CA ALA A 114 18.63 -2.07 -22.43
C ALA A 114 20.05 -2.07 -23.02
N ARG A 115 20.28 -2.82 -24.11
CA ARG A 115 21.56 -2.88 -24.84
C ARG A 115 21.97 -1.49 -25.36
N VAL A 116 21.02 -0.73 -25.89
CA VAL A 116 21.24 0.64 -26.37
C VAL A 116 21.13 1.71 -25.27
N ARG A 117 21.14 1.31 -23.99
CA ARG A 117 21.11 2.20 -22.81
C ARG A 117 19.79 2.96 -22.62
N ALA A 118 18.67 2.36 -23.00
CA ALA A 118 17.37 2.78 -22.46
C ALA A 118 17.31 2.46 -20.96
N THR A 119 16.70 3.36 -20.21
CA THR A 119 16.52 3.21 -18.76
C THR A 119 15.30 2.35 -18.45
N LEU A 120 15.25 1.78 -17.23
CA LEU A 120 14.07 1.05 -16.76
C LEU A 120 12.79 1.89 -16.88
N GLY A 121 12.86 3.17 -16.47
CA GLY A 121 11.73 4.09 -16.56
C GLY A 121 11.26 4.34 -18.00
N GLU A 122 12.18 4.49 -18.95
CA GLU A 122 11.85 4.67 -20.38
C GLU A 122 11.19 3.41 -20.96
N ILE A 123 11.70 2.22 -20.63
CA ILE A 123 11.13 0.93 -21.06
C ILE A 123 9.71 0.76 -20.48
N SER A 124 9.53 0.98 -19.17
CA SER A 124 8.21 0.92 -18.54
C SER A 124 7.24 1.93 -19.14
N TYR A 125 7.71 3.16 -19.41
CA TYR A 125 6.89 4.21 -20.01
C TYR A 125 6.49 3.90 -21.47
N ALA A 126 7.36 3.25 -22.24
CA ALA A 126 7.02 2.80 -23.59
C ALA A 126 5.84 1.81 -23.60
N CYS A 127 5.74 0.95 -22.60
CA CYS A 127 4.58 0.09 -22.38
C CYS A 127 3.36 0.90 -21.89
N GLU A 128 3.57 1.78 -20.90
CA GLU A 128 2.52 2.59 -20.26
C GLU A 128 1.70 3.41 -21.26
N LYS A 129 2.31 3.89 -22.36
CA LYS A 129 1.61 4.61 -23.44
C LYS A 129 0.38 3.88 -23.99
N ILE A 130 0.37 2.54 -23.95
CA ILE A 130 -0.71 1.73 -24.49
C ILE A 130 -1.59 1.15 -23.37
N VAL A 131 -0.99 0.62 -22.30
CA VAL A 131 -1.74 -0.11 -21.25
C VAL A 131 -2.15 0.76 -20.06
N GLY A 132 -1.60 1.97 -19.94
CA GLY A 132 -1.82 2.87 -18.81
C GLY A 132 -1.27 2.33 -17.50
N ARG A 133 -1.77 2.88 -16.38
CA ARG A 133 -1.44 2.45 -15.02
C ARG A 133 -2.68 1.89 -14.33
N TYR A 134 -2.53 0.74 -13.70
CA TYR A 134 -3.59 0.15 -12.89
C TYR A 134 -3.91 1.04 -11.68
N LYS A 135 -5.21 1.28 -11.44
CA LYS A 135 -5.72 1.93 -10.23
C LYS A 135 -6.53 0.91 -9.44
N ALA A 136 -6.06 0.60 -8.24
CA ALA A 136 -6.76 -0.33 -7.36
C ALA A 136 -8.05 0.31 -6.84
N VAL A 137 -9.14 -0.46 -6.83
CA VAL A 137 -10.36 -0.08 -6.11
C VAL A 137 -10.18 -0.48 -4.65
N ILE A 138 -10.19 0.52 -3.76
CA ILE A 138 -10.09 0.26 -2.33
C ILE A 138 -11.43 -0.27 -1.84
N ARG A 139 -11.39 -1.44 -1.23
CA ARG A 139 -12.49 -1.99 -0.44
C ARG A 139 -12.01 -2.12 1.00
N THR A 140 -12.88 -1.73 1.91
CA THR A 140 -12.63 -1.80 3.35
C THR A 140 -13.61 -2.79 3.95
N ILE A 141 -13.12 -3.62 4.86
CA ILE A 141 -13.95 -4.52 5.66
C ILE A 141 -14.43 -3.80 6.91
N SER A 142 -15.55 -4.24 7.48
CA SER A 142 -16.10 -3.71 8.73
C SER A 142 -16.75 -4.84 9.52
N GLY A 143 -16.80 -4.69 10.84
CA GLY A 143 -17.39 -5.63 11.80
C GLY A 143 -16.50 -6.83 12.12
N VAL A 144 -15.34 -6.96 11.49
CA VAL A 144 -14.46 -8.13 11.66
C VAL A 144 -13.61 -7.99 12.92
N TYR A 145 -12.98 -6.84 13.12
CA TYR A 145 -12.12 -6.59 14.27
C TYR A 145 -12.96 -6.61 15.57
N SER A 146 -14.04 -5.84 15.62
CA SER A 146 -14.96 -5.79 16.76
C SER A 146 -15.54 -7.16 17.13
N SER A 147 -15.83 -8.02 16.15
CA SER A 147 -16.40 -9.36 16.41
C SER A 147 -15.48 -10.26 17.25
N GLU A 148 -14.17 -10.07 17.13
CA GLU A 148 -13.13 -10.82 17.83
C GLU A 148 -12.63 -10.08 19.09
N SER A 149 -12.89 -8.78 19.21
CA SER A 149 -12.49 -7.92 20.35
C SER A 149 -13.61 -7.70 21.40
N LYS A 150 -14.70 -8.46 21.38
CA LYS A 150 -15.91 -8.23 22.23
C LYS A 150 -15.69 -8.17 23.74
N ASN A 151 -14.60 -8.76 24.24
CA ASN A 151 -14.31 -8.78 25.68
C ASN A 151 -13.14 -7.85 26.05
N ASP A 152 -12.64 -7.07 25.09
CA ASP A 152 -11.54 -6.13 25.29
C ASP A 152 -12.07 -4.82 25.90
N SER A 153 -11.71 -4.57 27.17
CA SER A 153 -12.12 -3.37 27.88
C SER A 153 -11.58 -2.08 27.26
N ASP A 154 -10.40 -2.12 26.65
CA ASP A 154 -9.80 -0.95 26.01
C ASP A 154 -10.55 -0.61 24.72
N PHE A 155 -10.98 -1.63 23.97
CA PHE A 155 -11.84 -1.42 22.80
C PHE A 155 -13.18 -0.78 23.18
N HIS A 156 -13.87 -1.30 24.20
CA HIS A 156 -15.12 -0.70 24.68
C HIS A 156 -14.94 0.75 25.14
N ARG A 157 -13.87 1.02 25.88
CA ARG A 157 -13.52 2.39 26.29
C ARG A 157 -13.28 3.30 25.10
N ALA A 158 -12.62 2.82 24.05
CA ALA A 158 -12.39 3.58 22.83
C ALA A 158 -13.72 3.94 22.14
N CYS A 159 -14.66 2.99 22.04
CA CYS A 159 -15.99 3.23 21.48
C CYS A 159 -16.76 4.31 22.26
N GLU A 160 -16.75 4.22 23.60
CA GLU A 160 -17.39 5.24 24.46
C GLU A 160 -16.79 6.64 24.27
N LEU A 161 -15.47 6.72 24.04
CA LEU A 161 -14.79 7.99 23.81
C LEU A 161 -15.14 8.57 22.44
N ALA A 162 -15.24 7.73 21.40
CA ALA A 162 -15.71 8.16 20.08
C ALA A 162 -17.15 8.68 20.14
N GLU A 163 -18.05 8.00 20.87
CA GLU A 163 -19.41 8.48 21.09
C GLU A 163 -19.47 9.81 21.87
N LYS A 164 -18.64 9.97 22.90
CA LYS A 164 -18.55 11.22 23.67
C LYS A 164 -18.06 12.37 22.79
N PHE A 165 -17.08 12.11 21.93
CA PHE A 165 -16.62 13.08 20.93
C PHE A 165 -17.76 13.46 19.99
N ALA A 166 -18.49 12.48 19.45
CA ALA A 166 -19.59 12.73 18.54
C ALA A 166 -20.71 13.57 19.15
N LYS A 167 -21.07 13.30 20.42
CA LYS A 167 -22.05 14.11 21.17
C LYS A 167 -21.60 15.54 21.40
N LYS A 168 -20.29 15.76 21.56
CA LYS A 168 -19.71 17.09 21.84
C LYS A 168 -19.52 17.92 20.58
N GLU A 169 -18.97 17.33 19.52
CA GLU A 169 -18.57 18.03 18.30
C GLU A 169 -19.65 17.94 17.18
N GLY A 170 -20.72 17.17 17.40
CA GLY A 170 -21.85 17.04 16.46
C GLY A 170 -21.59 16.12 15.26
N ARG A 171 -20.44 15.43 15.23
CA ARG A 171 -20.03 14.49 14.18
C ARG A 171 -19.03 13.46 14.71
N GLN A 172 -18.90 12.31 14.05
CA GLN A 172 -17.91 11.30 14.43
C GLN A 172 -16.48 11.84 14.32
N PRO A 173 -15.54 11.32 15.12
CA PRO A 173 -14.13 11.59 14.88
C PRO A 173 -13.75 11.02 13.51
N ARG A 174 -13.09 11.84 12.69
CA ARG A 174 -12.77 11.54 11.29
C ARG A 174 -11.28 11.44 11.07
N ILE A 175 -10.81 10.32 10.56
CA ILE A 175 -9.40 10.06 10.28
C ILE A 175 -9.21 9.70 8.81
N MET A 176 -8.20 10.29 8.17
CA MET A 176 -7.67 9.79 6.90
C MET A 176 -6.44 8.91 7.18
N VAL A 177 -6.47 7.65 6.77
CA VAL A 177 -5.30 6.77 6.79
C VAL A 177 -4.57 6.90 5.45
N ALA A 178 -3.38 7.50 5.46
CA ALA A 178 -2.64 7.86 4.26
C ALA A 178 -1.44 6.95 3.98
N LYS A 179 -1.21 6.67 2.70
CA LYS A 179 -0.03 5.97 2.17
C LYS A 179 0.71 6.88 1.19
N MET A 180 1.89 7.34 1.59
CA MET A 180 2.68 8.28 0.79
C MET A 180 3.91 7.62 0.17
N GLY A 181 4.32 8.12 -1.00
CA GLY A 181 5.45 7.58 -1.74
C GLY A 181 5.17 6.17 -2.27
N GLN A 182 6.20 5.42 -2.65
CA GLN A 182 6.04 4.11 -3.28
C GLN A 182 5.77 2.95 -2.29
N ASP A 183 5.40 3.25 -1.05
CA ASP A 183 5.18 2.24 -0.01
C ASP A 183 3.86 1.47 -0.23
N GLY A 184 3.99 0.21 -0.67
CA GLY A 184 2.87 -0.69 -0.90
C GLY A 184 2.38 -1.47 0.33
N HIS A 185 2.99 -1.32 1.51
CA HIS A 185 2.57 -2.05 2.70
C HIS A 185 1.24 -1.52 3.24
N ASP A 186 0.15 -2.28 3.07
CA ASP A 186 -1.19 -1.81 3.44
C ASP A 186 -1.86 -2.62 4.58
N ARG A 187 -1.28 -3.75 5.01
CA ARG A 187 -1.85 -4.58 6.09
C ARG A 187 -2.13 -3.75 7.34
N GLY A 188 -1.12 -3.04 7.86
CA GLY A 188 -1.27 -2.24 9.09
C GLY A 188 -2.28 -1.11 8.91
N ALA A 189 -2.20 -0.38 7.80
CA ALA A 189 -3.13 0.70 7.46
C ALA A 189 -4.59 0.21 7.44
N LYS A 190 -4.85 -0.93 6.78
CA LYS A 190 -6.19 -1.50 6.64
C LYS A 190 -6.76 -2.05 7.93
N VAL A 191 -5.93 -2.70 8.74
CA VAL A 191 -6.35 -3.21 10.05
C VAL A 191 -6.68 -2.06 11.01
N VAL A 192 -5.87 -1.00 11.03
CA VAL A 192 -6.17 0.22 11.79
C VAL A 192 -7.47 0.85 11.29
N ALA A 193 -7.66 0.97 9.97
CA ALA A 193 -8.85 1.56 9.39
C ALA A 193 -10.13 0.81 9.77
N THR A 194 -10.15 -0.53 9.65
CA THR A 194 -11.33 -1.32 10.04
C THR A 194 -11.55 -1.29 11.56
N GLY A 195 -10.49 -1.31 12.38
CA GLY A 195 -10.62 -1.21 13.83
C GLY A 195 -11.17 0.14 14.29
N TYR A 196 -10.77 1.24 13.64
CA TYR A 196 -11.28 2.58 13.92
C TYR A 196 -12.73 2.73 13.47
N ALA A 197 -13.08 2.23 12.28
CA ALA A 197 -14.45 2.22 11.80
C ALA A 197 -15.37 1.42 12.75
N ASP A 198 -14.91 0.25 13.20
CA ASP A 198 -15.60 -0.60 14.17
C ASP A 198 -15.75 0.06 15.56
N CYS A 199 -14.88 1.04 15.87
CA CYS A 199 -14.91 1.86 17.09
C CYS A 199 -15.84 3.09 16.97
N GLY A 200 -16.34 3.39 15.76
CA GLY A 200 -17.24 4.51 15.49
C GLY A 200 -16.61 5.73 14.82
N PHE A 201 -15.37 5.63 14.32
CA PHE A 201 -14.77 6.70 13.53
C PHE A 201 -15.33 6.72 12.09
N ASP A 202 -15.41 7.92 11.51
CA ASP A 202 -15.45 8.07 10.06
C ASP A 202 -14.03 7.90 9.50
N VAL A 203 -13.81 6.90 8.66
CA VAL A 203 -12.46 6.54 8.18
C VAL A 203 -12.37 6.68 6.67
N ASP A 204 -11.49 7.57 6.21
CA ASP A 204 -11.09 7.68 4.81
C ASP A 204 -9.79 6.91 4.58
N MET A 205 -9.78 6.03 3.57
CA MET A 205 -8.58 5.32 3.14
C MET A 205 -8.00 6.02 1.91
N GLY A 206 -6.85 6.68 2.08
CA GLY A 206 -6.15 7.28 0.96
C GLY A 206 -5.65 6.22 -0.03
N PRO A 207 -5.63 6.51 -1.34
CA PRO A 207 -5.06 5.61 -2.33
C PRO A 207 -3.57 5.34 -2.08
N LEU A 208 -3.07 4.22 -2.61
CA LEU A 208 -1.63 3.98 -2.65
C LEU A 208 -0.94 5.02 -3.54
N PHE A 209 0.33 5.28 -3.23
CA PHE A 209 1.25 6.07 -4.05
C PHE A 209 0.97 7.57 -4.13
N GLN A 210 0.27 8.13 -3.15
CA GLN A 210 0.08 9.57 -3.06
C GLN A 210 1.39 10.29 -2.77
N THR A 211 1.52 11.48 -3.33
CA THR A 211 2.47 12.48 -2.83
C THR A 211 1.94 13.10 -1.53
N PRO A 212 2.81 13.69 -0.69
CA PRO A 212 2.36 14.44 0.48
C PRO A 212 1.38 15.56 0.15
N ALA A 213 1.54 16.23 -0.99
CA ALA A 213 0.64 17.28 -1.44
C ALA A 213 -0.76 16.75 -1.80
N GLU A 214 -0.84 15.59 -2.45
CA GLU A 214 -2.13 14.95 -2.76
C GLU A 214 -2.84 14.48 -1.49
N ALA A 215 -2.12 13.85 -0.56
CA ALA A 215 -2.67 13.42 0.72
C ALA A 215 -3.16 14.62 1.56
N ALA A 216 -2.40 15.71 1.60
CA ALA A 216 -2.80 16.94 2.28
C ALA A 216 -4.05 17.57 1.65
N ARG A 217 -4.12 17.61 0.32
CA ARG A 217 -5.30 18.12 -0.39
C ARG A 217 -6.54 17.28 -0.06
N GLU A 218 -6.44 15.96 -0.15
CA GLU A 218 -7.56 15.05 0.14
C GLU A 218 -8.01 15.15 1.60
N ALA A 219 -7.07 15.28 2.54
CA ALA A 219 -7.39 15.48 3.96
C ALA A 219 -8.18 16.76 4.20
N VAL A 220 -7.83 17.85 3.51
CA VAL A 220 -8.55 19.14 3.59
C VAL A 220 -9.93 19.03 2.91
N GLU A 221 -10.00 18.42 1.72
CA GLU A 221 -11.25 18.22 0.98
C GLU A 221 -12.26 17.37 1.77
N ASN A 222 -11.77 16.37 2.50
CA ASN A 222 -12.58 15.50 3.36
C ASN A 222 -12.83 16.08 4.77
N ASP A 223 -12.25 17.23 5.11
CA ASP A 223 -12.37 17.87 6.42
C ASP A 223 -12.10 16.89 7.58
N VAL A 224 -11.00 16.14 7.47
CA VAL A 224 -10.63 15.15 8.48
C VAL A 224 -10.03 15.83 9.71
N HIS A 225 -10.29 15.26 10.89
CA HIS A 225 -9.72 15.79 12.13
C HIS A 225 -8.23 15.44 12.27
N VAL A 226 -7.81 14.30 11.71
CA VAL A 226 -6.44 13.80 11.80
C VAL A 226 -6.07 12.98 10.57
N VAL A 227 -4.80 13.08 10.16
CA VAL A 227 -4.20 12.22 9.14
C VAL A 227 -3.27 11.20 9.81
N GLY A 228 -3.64 9.92 9.73
CA GLY A 228 -2.80 8.80 10.16
C GLY A 228 -1.90 8.33 9.04
N VAL A 229 -0.61 8.70 9.08
CA VAL A 229 0.37 8.25 8.09
C VAL A 229 0.89 6.85 8.44
N SER A 230 0.68 5.88 7.54
CA SER A 230 1.23 4.53 7.70
C SER A 230 2.49 4.38 6.84
N SER A 231 3.67 4.37 7.45
CA SER A 231 4.97 4.31 6.77
C SER A 231 5.78 3.10 7.20
N LEU A 232 6.09 2.22 6.23
CA LEU A 232 6.91 1.01 6.43
C LEU A 232 8.07 0.94 5.42
N ALA A 233 8.30 1.99 4.63
CA ALA A 233 9.35 2.08 3.62
C ALA A 233 10.43 3.13 3.96
N ALA A 234 10.60 3.45 5.25
CA ALA A 234 11.62 4.37 5.79
C ALA A 234 11.58 5.83 5.29
N GLY A 235 10.59 6.24 4.49
CA GLY A 235 10.44 7.62 4.00
C GLY A 235 9.93 8.64 5.02
N HIS A 236 9.81 8.25 6.29
CA HIS A 236 9.40 9.14 7.40
C HIS A 236 10.59 9.86 8.06
N LYS A 237 11.81 9.50 7.67
CA LYS A 237 13.04 10.17 8.10
C LYS A 237 13.35 11.36 7.21
#